data_AF-A0AA36I8J3-F1
#
_entry.id   AF-A0AA36I8J3-F1
#
_cell.length_a   1.000
_cell.length_b   1.000
_cell.length_c   1.000
_cell.angle_alpha   90.00
_cell.angle_beta   90.00
_cell.angle_gamma   90.00
#
_symmetry.space_group_name_H-M   'P 1'
#
loop_
_entity.id
_entity.type
_entity.pdbx_description
1 polymer ?
#
loop_
_entity_poly.entity_id
_entity_poly.type
_entity_poly.pdbx_seq_one_letter_code
_entity_poly.pdbx_strand_id
1 'polypeptide(L)'
;MSGFKVFRVIRITRIIKTARLVRIFRFVIALRTLVTSIFHTLKALFWALALLVLIVYVFAVLFTQIVHDYHLDHDGAQHRMNEAEQLASARYFGSLPNTMLSLFMSIAGGVSWEAILRPLIAIDMLWAFFYLFYISFTYFAVLNVVTGVFCQSAIENAQKDHAAMVQSILENKAQHMDKVKALFSKLGADDTGLITFDMLEEKFDTPAVSEYFESLGLDVSDAWSFFKLLDMDGGMRLSD
;
A
#
# COMPACT_ATOMS: atom_id res chain seq x y z
N MET A 1 -15.81 -56.41 -8.32
CA MET A 1 -15.81 -55.09 -8.97
C MET A 1 -16.19 -53.89 -8.05
N SER A 2 -16.37 -54.06 -6.73
CA SER A 2 -16.83 -52.97 -5.82
C SER A 2 -15.70 -52.11 -5.22
N GLY A 3 -14.52 -52.67 -4.92
CA GLY A 3 -13.43 -51.96 -4.23
C GLY A 3 -12.81 -50.77 -4.99
N PHE A 4 -12.75 -50.86 -6.33
CA PHE A 4 -12.25 -49.76 -7.18
C PHE A 4 -13.14 -48.51 -7.15
N LYS A 5 -14.47 -48.67 -6.94
CA LYS A 5 -15.40 -47.54 -6.85
C LYS A 5 -15.24 -46.82 -5.50
N VAL A 6 -15.10 -47.56 -4.41
CA VAL A 6 -14.92 -47.01 -3.05
C VAL A 6 -13.61 -46.25 -2.92
N PHE A 7 -12.50 -46.79 -3.43
CA PHE A 7 -11.19 -46.10 -3.42
C PHE A 7 -11.22 -44.78 -4.20
N ARG A 8 -11.92 -44.75 -5.34
CA ARG A 8 -12.06 -43.56 -6.18
C ARG A 8 -12.88 -42.47 -5.48
N VAL A 9 -13.97 -42.85 -4.81
CA VAL A 9 -14.81 -41.92 -4.04
C VAL A 9 -14.07 -41.32 -2.85
N ILE A 10 -13.33 -42.12 -2.07
CA ILE A 10 -12.53 -41.63 -0.93
C ILE A 10 -11.45 -40.64 -1.41
N ARG A 11 -10.79 -40.94 -2.53
CA ARG A 11 -9.76 -40.07 -3.12
C ARG A 11 -10.35 -38.73 -3.59
N ILE A 12 -11.51 -38.75 -4.24
CA ILE A 12 -12.22 -37.54 -4.69
C ILE A 12 -12.63 -36.66 -3.49
N THR A 13 -13.20 -37.24 -2.43
CA THR A 13 -13.61 -36.48 -1.24
C THR A 13 -12.43 -35.83 -0.52
N ARG A 14 -11.28 -36.51 -0.45
CA ARG A 14 -10.02 -35.91 0.08
C ARG A 14 -9.56 -34.74 -0.78
N ILE A 15 -9.53 -34.90 -2.10
CA ILE A 15 -9.11 -33.83 -3.03
C ILE A 15 -10.00 -32.59 -2.88
N ILE A 16 -11.33 -32.76 -2.78
CA ILE A 16 -12.27 -31.65 -2.59
C ILE A 16 -12.04 -30.95 -1.24
N LYS A 17 -11.84 -31.71 -0.16
CA LYS A 17 -11.51 -31.13 1.16
C LYS A 17 -10.21 -30.34 1.12
N THR A 18 -9.15 -30.89 0.54
CA THR A 18 -7.84 -30.22 0.42
C THR A 18 -7.93 -28.97 -0.45
N ALA A 19 -8.61 -29.04 -1.60
CA ALA A 19 -8.82 -27.89 -2.48
C ALA A 19 -9.61 -26.76 -1.79
N ARG A 20 -10.64 -27.11 -1.00
CA ARG A 20 -11.40 -26.14 -0.19
C ARG A 20 -10.51 -25.48 0.87
N LEU A 21 -9.67 -26.25 1.57
CA LEU A 21 -8.73 -25.72 2.57
C LEU A 21 -7.69 -24.78 1.94
N VAL A 22 -7.11 -25.14 0.79
CA VAL A 22 -6.17 -24.29 0.05
C VAL A 22 -6.84 -22.99 -0.39
N ARG A 23 -8.09 -23.04 -0.86
CA ARG A 23 -8.85 -21.85 -1.27
C ARG A 23 -9.14 -20.93 -0.08
N ILE A 24 -9.55 -21.49 1.06
CA ILE A 24 -9.77 -20.73 2.30
C ILE A 24 -8.47 -20.10 2.79
N PHE A 25 -7.38 -20.87 2.80
CA PHE A 25 -6.07 -20.38 3.24
C PHE A 25 -5.55 -19.24 2.36
N ARG A 26 -5.68 -19.38 1.03
CA ARG A 26 -5.37 -18.29 0.08
C ARG A 26 -6.25 -17.06 0.30
N PHE A 27 -7.54 -17.24 0.56
CA PHE A 27 -8.44 -16.13 0.85
C PHE A 27 -8.09 -15.41 2.17
N VAL A 28 -7.77 -16.15 3.23
CA VAL A 28 -7.35 -15.58 4.53
C VAL A 28 -6.03 -14.82 4.40
N ILE A 29 -5.07 -15.34 3.62
CA ILE A 29 -3.82 -14.61 3.33
C ILE A 29 -4.12 -13.34 2.55
N ALA A 30 -4.88 -13.41 1.45
CA ALA A 30 -5.24 -12.25 0.66
C ALA A 30 -5.97 -11.17 1.49
N LEU A 31 -6.92 -11.58 2.34
CA LEU A 31 -7.63 -10.70 3.25
C LEU A 31 -6.67 -10.07 4.28
N ARG A 32 -5.78 -10.85 4.89
CA ARG A 32 -4.77 -10.34 5.84
C ARG A 32 -3.86 -9.31 5.19
N THR A 33 -3.41 -9.55 3.96
CA THR A 33 -2.58 -8.60 3.20
C THR A 33 -3.35 -7.31 2.95
N LEU A 34 -4.60 -7.39 2.46
CA LEU A 34 -5.45 -6.21 2.25
C LEU A 34 -5.67 -5.41 3.54
N VAL A 35 -5.99 -6.09 4.64
CA VAL A 35 -6.19 -5.47 5.95
C VAL A 35 -4.91 -4.78 6.44
N THR A 36 -3.76 -5.42 6.27
CA THR A 36 -2.46 -4.84 6.64
C THR A 36 -2.16 -3.59 5.81
N SER A 37 -2.45 -3.62 4.50
CA SER A 37 -2.33 -2.45 3.62
C SER A 37 -3.27 -1.32 4.03
N ILE A 38 -4.50 -1.63 4.43
CA ILE A 38 -5.46 -0.64 4.97
C ILE A 38 -4.93 -0.04 6.27
N PHE A 39 -4.43 -0.83 7.21
CA PHE A 39 -3.87 -0.28 8.46
C PHE A 39 -2.67 0.63 8.21
N HIS A 40 -1.84 0.32 7.20
CA HIS A 40 -0.74 1.19 6.79
C HIS A 40 -1.25 2.54 6.24
N THR A 41 -2.26 2.54 5.37
CA THR A 41 -2.82 3.80 4.83
C THR A 41 -3.61 4.58 5.88
N LEU A 42 -4.31 3.89 6.80
CA LEU A 42 -5.04 4.50 7.91
C LEU A 42 -4.13 5.31 8.83
N LYS A 43 -2.89 4.87 9.07
CA LYS A 43 -1.94 5.63 9.92
C LYS A 43 -1.61 6.99 9.29
N ALA A 44 -1.40 7.04 7.98
CA ALA A 44 -1.11 8.28 7.28
C ALA A 44 -2.37 9.17 7.19
N LEU A 45 -3.53 8.56 6.94
CA LEU A 45 -4.82 9.22 6.95
C LEU A 45 -5.15 9.83 8.31
N PHE A 46 -4.83 9.14 9.40
CA PHE A 46 -5.08 9.62 10.77
C PHE A 46 -4.45 10.98 11.02
N TRP A 47 -3.20 11.19 10.61
CA TRP A 47 -2.53 12.48 10.77
C TRP A 47 -3.14 13.58 9.90
N ALA A 48 -3.54 13.25 8.67
CA ALA A 48 -4.23 14.19 7.80
C ALA A 48 -5.61 14.59 8.36
N LEU A 49 -6.36 13.64 8.92
CA LEU A 49 -7.62 13.88 9.62
C LEU A 49 -7.42 14.68 10.91
N ALA A 50 -6.36 14.40 11.67
CA ALA A 50 -6.02 15.17 12.87
C ALA A 50 -5.73 16.64 12.52
N LEU A 51 -4.99 16.89 11.43
CA LEU A 51 -4.76 18.24 10.91
C LEU A 51 -6.07 18.91 10.48
N LEU A 52 -6.96 18.20 9.78
CA LEU A 52 -8.28 18.71 9.41
C LEU A 52 -9.10 19.09 10.65
N VAL A 53 -9.13 18.24 11.67
CA VAL A 53 -9.83 18.52 12.94
C VAL A 53 -9.26 19.75 13.63
N LEU A 54 -7.94 19.93 13.62
CA LEU A 54 -7.29 21.12 14.18
C LEU A 54 -7.72 22.40 13.44
N ILE A 55 -7.73 22.37 12.10
CA ILE A 55 -8.18 23.51 11.29
C ILE A 55 -9.66 23.83 11.59
N VAL A 56 -10.51 22.80 11.58
CA VAL A 56 -11.94 22.95 11.93
C VAL A 56 -12.10 23.54 13.33
N TYR A 57 -11.32 23.09 14.30
CA TYR A 57 -11.35 23.61 15.67
C TYR A 57 -11.00 25.10 15.74
N VAL A 58 -9.92 25.53 15.08
CA VAL A 58 -9.49 26.94 15.09
C VAL A 58 -10.58 27.86 14.51
N PHE A 59 -11.13 27.51 13.35
CA PHE A 59 -12.22 28.29 12.75
C PHE A 59 -13.51 28.19 13.55
N ALA A 60 -13.80 27.05 14.17
CA ALA A 60 -14.98 26.88 14.99
C ALA A 60 -14.93 27.81 16.22
N VAL A 61 -13.80 27.86 16.94
CA VAL A 61 -13.60 28.78 18.06
C VAL A 61 -13.85 30.22 17.61
N LEU A 62 -13.23 30.63 16.49
CA LEU A 62 -13.40 31.97 15.93
C LEU A 62 -14.88 32.29 15.68
N PHE A 63 -15.59 31.47 14.88
CA PHE A 63 -16.99 31.78 14.55
C PHE A 63 -17.95 31.66 15.73
N THR A 64 -17.74 30.70 16.64
CA THR A 64 -18.54 30.61 17.87
C THR A 64 -18.39 31.88 18.71
N GLN A 65 -17.17 32.39 18.88
CA GLN A 65 -16.91 33.60 19.66
C GLN A 65 -17.59 34.83 19.03
N ILE A 66 -17.43 35.02 17.73
CA ILE A 66 -18.00 36.18 17.03
C ILE A 66 -19.53 36.18 17.08
N VAL A 67 -20.16 35.03 16.84
CA VAL A 67 -21.61 34.92 16.91
C VAL A 67 -22.10 35.16 18.33
N HIS A 68 -21.38 34.64 19.34
CA HIS A 68 -21.70 34.87 20.73
C HIS A 68 -21.57 36.34 21.13
N ASP A 69 -20.46 37.00 20.77
CA ASP A 69 -20.22 38.42 21.05
C ASP A 69 -21.27 39.31 20.36
N TYR A 70 -21.65 38.97 19.13
CA TYR A 70 -22.70 39.69 18.41
C TYR A 70 -24.06 39.60 19.12
N HIS A 71 -24.43 38.41 19.62
CA HIS A 71 -25.67 38.21 20.39
C HIS A 71 -25.65 38.97 21.73
N LEU A 72 -24.51 39.04 22.41
CA LEU A 72 -24.37 39.81 23.66
C LEU A 72 -24.53 41.32 23.43
N ASP A 73 -23.95 41.87 22.36
CA ASP A 73 -23.97 43.30 22.08
C ASP A 73 -25.33 43.80 21.55
N HIS A 74 -26.13 42.91 20.94
CA HIS A 74 -27.37 43.28 20.25
C HIS A 74 -28.66 42.75 20.90
N ASP A 75 -28.60 42.31 22.16
CA ASP A 75 -29.73 41.75 22.91
C ASP A 75 -30.87 42.78 23.21
N GLY A 76 -30.69 44.06 22.82
CA GLY A 76 -31.65 45.13 23.11
C GLY A 76 -31.91 46.17 22.01
N ALA A 77 -31.26 46.11 20.84
CA ALA A 77 -31.42 47.13 19.79
C ALA A 77 -31.52 46.52 18.38
N GLN A 78 -32.63 46.84 17.71
CA GLN A 78 -32.92 46.68 16.27
C GLN A 78 -32.12 45.57 15.57
N HIS A 79 -32.63 44.33 15.66
CA HIS A 79 -32.02 43.16 15.02
C HIS A 79 -31.77 43.41 13.52
N ARG A 80 -30.49 43.46 13.12
CA ARG A 80 -30.09 43.39 11.70
C ARG A 80 -30.34 42.01 11.10
N MET A 81 -30.41 40.97 11.93
CA MET A 81 -30.68 39.60 11.53
C MET A 81 -32.18 39.30 11.55
N ASN A 82 -32.67 38.70 10.46
CA ASN A 82 -34.02 38.16 10.39
C ASN A 82 -34.17 36.92 11.28
N GLU A 83 -35.41 36.56 11.66
CA GLU A 83 -35.70 35.39 12.52
C GLU A 83 -35.06 34.09 12.00
N ALA A 84 -35.07 33.89 10.68
CA ALA A 84 -34.45 32.74 10.04
C ALA A 84 -32.91 32.70 10.21
N GLU A 85 -32.26 33.86 10.20
CA GLU A 85 -30.80 33.97 10.37
C GLU A 85 -30.43 33.77 11.84
N GLN A 86 -31.26 34.26 12.77
CA GLN A 86 -31.07 34.02 14.20
C GLN A 86 -31.15 32.52 14.51
N LEU A 87 -32.18 31.84 13.98
CA LEU A 87 -32.32 30.39 14.12
C LEU A 87 -31.12 29.63 13.51
N ALA A 88 -30.66 30.07 12.34
CA ALA A 88 -29.47 29.51 11.70
C ALA A 88 -28.21 29.72 12.57
N SER A 89 -28.05 30.91 13.16
CA SER A 89 -26.90 31.21 14.01
C SER A 89 -26.88 30.35 15.28
N ALA A 90 -28.03 30.17 15.93
CA ALA A 90 -28.15 29.31 17.10
C ALA A 90 -27.90 27.83 16.74
N ARG A 91 -28.39 27.38 15.58
CA ARG A 91 -28.20 26.00 15.12
C ARG A 91 -26.74 25.68 14.77
N TYR A 92 -26.11 26.55 13.98
CA TYR A 92 -24.78 26.28 13.43
C TYR A 92 -23.65 26.75 14.35
N PHE A 93 -23.84 27.83 15.10
CA PHE A 93 -22.80 28.47 15.90
C PHE A 93 -23.08 28.51 17.41
N GLY A 94 -24.21 27.95 17.87
CA GLY A 94 -24.63 28.05 19.28
C GLY A 94 -23.73 27.34 20.29
N SER A 95 -22.85 26.43 19.85
CA SER A 95 -21.80 25.87 20.70
C SER A 95 -20.59 25.48 19.86
N LEU A 96 -19.43 25.33 20.51
CA LEU A 96 -18.20 24.93 19.84
C LEU A 96 -18.34 23.57 19.11
N PRO A 97 -18.87 22.49 19.73
CA PRO A 97 -19.08 21.23 19.02
C PRO A 97 -20.06 21.34 17.85
N ASN A 98 -21.13 22.12 17.99
CA ASN A 98 -22.09 22.35 16.91
C ASN A 98 -21.44 23.10 15.75
N THR A 99 -20.57 24.06 16.05
CA THR A 99 -19.82 24.82 15.05
C THR A 99 -18.83 23.93 14.33
N MET A 100 -18.06 23.12 15.06
CA MET A 100 -17.15 22.13 14.47
C MET A 100 -17.90 21.17 13.54
N LEU A 101 -19.05 20.65 13.98
CA LEU A 101 -19.90 19.78 13.17
C LEU A 101 -20.44 20.51 11.93
N SER A 102 -20.86 21.77 12.05
CA SER A 102 -21.38 22.58 10.95
C SER A 102 -20.33 22.86 9.89
N LEU A 103 -19.13 23.26 10.32
CA LEU A 103 -17.98 23.44 9.44
C LEU A 103 -17.62 22.12 8.73
N PHE A 104 -17.59 20.99 9.45
CA PHE A 104 -17.38 19.68 8.83
C PHE A 104 -18.49 19.30 7.84
N MET A 105 -19.76 19.54 8.17
CA MET A 105 -20.89 19.29 7.27
C MET A 105 -20.80 20.12 5.99
N SER A 106 -20.28 21.35 6.06
CA SER A 106 -20.14 22.23 4.89
C SER A 106 -19.13 21.72 3.87
N ILE A 107 -18.07 21.05 4.31
CA ILE A 107 -17.05 20.45 3.42
C ILE A 107 -17.42 19.03 3.00
N ALA A 108 -18.15 18.29 3.84
CA ALA A 108 -18.57 16.91 3.60
C ALA A 108 -19.87 16.80 2.77
N GLY A 109 -20.49 17.91 2.42
CA GLY A 109 -21.75 17.94 1.65
C GLY A 109 -23.01 17.62 2.46
N GLY A 110 -22.94 17.71 3.79
CA GLY A 110 -24.09 17.49 4.67
C GLY A 110 -25.07 18.66 4.72
N VAL A 111 -24.57 19.89 4.53
CA VAL A 111 -25.39 21.10 4.45
C VAL A 111 -24.79 22.06 3.42
N SER A 112 -25.64 22.83 2.74
CA SER A 112 -25.16 23.89 1.85
C SER A 112 -24.29 24.88 2.63
N TRP A 113 -23.09 25.16 2.13
CA TRP A 113 -22.19 26.17 2.68
C TRP A 113 -22.86 27.55 2.75
N GLU A 114 -23.79 27.84 1.83
CA GLU A 114 -24.58 29.08 1.84
C GLU A 114 -25.42 29.22 3.11
N ALA A 115 -26.00 28.12 3.61
CA ALA A 115 -26.86 28.14 4.79
C ALA A 115 -26.10 28.55 6.06
N ILE A 116 -24.81 28.19 6.14
CA ILE A 116 -23.92 28.56 7.23
C ILE A 116 -23.37 29.98 7.03
N LEU A 117 -23.18 30.41 5.78
CA LEU A 117 -22.65 31.73 5.44
C LEU A 117 -23.62 32.88 5.72
N ARG A 118 -24.92 32.68 5.48
CA ARG A 118 -25.96 33.71 5.67
C ARG A 118 -25.92 34.43 7.03
N PRO A 119 -25.91 33.73 8.19
CA PRO A 119 -25.82 34.40 9.48
C PRO A 119 -24.50 35.16 9.68
N LEU A 120 -23.40 34.75 9.05
CA LEU A 120 -22.12 35.48 9.14
C LEU A 120 -22.17 36.79 8.36
N ILE A 121 -22.78 36.81 7.16
CA ILE A 121 -22.98 38.04 6.37
C ILE A 121 -23.81 39.06 7.14
N ALA A 122 -24.83 38.61 7.88
CA ALA A 122 -25.70 39.48 8.65
C ALA A 122 -25.00 40.14 9.85
N ILE A 123 -23.89 39.55 10.34
CA ILE A 123 -23.00 40.15 11.34
C ILE A 123 -22.06 41.14 10.65
N ASP A 124 -21.18 40.64 9.78
CA ASP A 124 -20.24 41.46 9.00
C ASP A 124 -19.74 40.69 7.78
N MET A 125 -19.57 41.38 6.65
CA MET A 125 -19.01 40.81 5.42
C MET A 125 -17.59 40.25 5.63
N LEU A 126 -16.81 40.79 6.56
CA LEU A 126 -15.48 40.30 6.89
C LEU A 126 -15.51 38.82 7.33
N TRP A 127 -16.50 38.42 8.12
CA TRP A 127 -16.63 37.04 8.59
C TRP A 127 -17.07 36.09 7.48
N ALA A 128 -17.84 36.58 6.53
CA ALA A 128 -18.15 35.86 5.30
C ALA A 128 -16.87 35.57 4.49
N PHE A 129 -15.95 36.53 4.37
CA PHE A 129 -14.65 36.31 3.73
C PHE A 129 -13.81 35.25 4.45
N PHE A 130 -13.73 35.29 5.79
CA PHE A 130 -13.02 34.26 6.57
C PHE A 130 -13.63 32.87 6.39
N TYR A 131 -14.96 32.76 6.31
CA TYR A 131 -15.62 31.48 6.03
C TYR A 131 -15.34 30.97 4.62
N LEU A 132 -15.38 31.84 3.60
CA LEU A 132 -15.02 31.47 2.23
C LEU A 132 -13.54 31.07 2.11
N PHE A 133 -12.66 31.73 2.87
CA PHE A 133 -11.26 31.34 2.99
C PHE A 133 -11.12 29.96 3.63
N TYR A 134 -11.84 29.66 4.72
CA TYR A 134 -11.87 28.33 5.33
C TYR A 134 -12.30 27.24 4.33
N ILE A 135 -13.39 27.49 3.58
CA ILE A 135 -13.90 26.55 2.56
C ILE A 135 -12.84 26.33 1.48
N SER A 136 -12.33 27.41 0.89
CA SER A 136 -11.32 27.34 -0.17
C SER A 136 -10.04 26.65 0.30
N PHE A 137 -9.54 27.00 1.48
CA PHE A 137 -8.36 26.38 2.08
C PHE A 137 -8.58 24.88 2.33
N THR A 138 -9.75 24.49 2.83
CA THR A 138 -10.04 23.07 3.09
C THR A 138 -10.17 22.26 1.79
N TYR A 139 -10.83 22.80 0.77
CA TYR A 139 -10.94 22.13 -0.53
C TYR A 139 -9.60 22.07 -1.28
N PHE A 140 -8.85 23.17 -1.35
CA PHE A 140 -7.62 23.24 -2.16
C PHE A 140 -6.38 22.75 -1.43
N ALA A 141 -6.26 22.93 -0.11
CA ALA A 141 -5.10 22.47 0.63
C ALA A 141 -5.37 21.09 1.24
N VAL A 142 -6.41 20.97 2.08
CA VAL A 142 -6.55 19.78 2.93
C VAL A 142 -6.95 18.54 2.13
N LEU A 143 -7.94 18.62 1.24
CA LEU A 143 -8.30 17.46 0.40
C LEU A 143 -7.15 17.06 -0.54
N ASN A 144 -6.39 18.04 -1.06
CA ASN A 144 -5.23 17.74 -1.90
C ASN A 144 -4.07 17.13 -1.11
N VAL A 145 -3.85 17.54 0.15
CA VAL A 145 -2.88 16.91 1.06
C VAL A 145 -3.30 15.47 1.37
N VAL A 146 -4.57 15.22 1.66
CA VAL A 146 -5.09 13.85 1.89
C VAL A 146 -4.83 12.98 0.66
N THR A 147 -5.21 13.44 -0.54
CA THR A 147 -4.94 12.74 -1.79
C THR A 147 -3.45 12.51 -2.01
N GLY A 148 -2.61 13.52 -1.74
CA GLY A 148 -1.16 13.42 -1.83
C GLY A 148 -0.58 12.35 -0.90
N VAL A 149 -1.06 12.26 0.34
CA VAL A 149 -0.66 11.22 1.30
C VAL A 149 -1.07 9.82 0.83
N PHE A 150 -2.28 9.68 0.26
CA PHE A 150 -2.70 8.41 -0.32
C PHE A 150 -1.85 8.01 -1.54
N CYS A 151 -1.56 8.95 -2.44
CA CYS A 151 -0.67 8.73 -3.58
C CYS A 151 0.72 8.32 -3.12
N GLN A 152 1.29 9.02 -2.13
CA GLN A 152 2.60 8.72 -1.57
C GLN A 152 2.63 7.30 -0.98
N SER A 153 1.61 6.90 -0.22
CA SER A 153 1.52 5.55 0.33
C SER A 153 1.40 4.47 -0.75
N ALA A 154 0.67 4.75 -1.84
CA ALA A 154 0.57 3.84 -2.98
C ALA A 154 1.91 3.68 -3.71
N ILE A 155 2.65 4.78 -3.90
CA ILE A 155 3.99 4.76 -4.50
C ILE A 155 4.98 3.98 -3.63
N GLU A 156 4.99 4.23 -2.31
CA GLU A 156 5.86 3.53 -1.37
C GLU A 156 5.61 2.02 -1.33
N ASN A 157 4.34 1.61 -1.39
CA ASN A 157 3.99 0.19 -1.44
C ASN A 157 4.44 -0.45 -2.77
N ALA A 158 4.25 0.24 -3.91
CA ALA A 158 4.71 -0.25 -5.21
C ALA A 158 6.25 -0.39 -5.25
N GLN A 159 6.98 0.54 -4.63
CA GLN A 159 8.44 0.48 -4.54
C GLN A 159 8.91 -0.68 -3.65
N LYS A 160 8.24 -0.94 -2.52
CA LYS A 160 8.56 -2.08 -1.65
C LYS A 160 8.36 -3.42 -2.37
N ASP A 161 7.29 -3.55 -3.13
CA ASP A 161 7.03 -4.76 -3.93
C ASP A 161 8.13 -4.96 -4.99
N HIS A 162 8.56 -3.88 -5.65
CA HIS A 162 9.67 -3.96 -6.62
C HIS A 162 11.00 -4.33 -5.96
N ALA A 163 11.33 -3.74 -4.81
CA ALA A 163 12.55 -4.06 -4.07
C ALA A 163 12.56 -5.52 -3.59
N ALA A 164 11.43 -6.02 -3.08
CA ALA A 164 11.28 -7.42 -2.68
C ALA A 164 11.43 -8.37 -3.88
N MET A 165 10.88 -8.00 -5.05
CA MET A 165 11.04 -8.77 -6.27
C MET A 165 12.50 -8.83 -6.72
N VAL A 166 13.21 -7.70 -6.78
CA VAL A 166 14.63 -7.65 -7.15
C VAL A 166 15.47 -8.48 -6.19
N GLN A 167 15.22 -8.38 -4.89
CA GLN A 167 15.92 -9.16 -3.88
C GLN A 167 15.72 -10.68 -4.09
N SER A 168 14.48 -11.12 -4.38
CA SER A 168 14.21 -12.53 -4.67
C SER A 168 14.93 -13.05 -5.93
N ILE A 169 15.11 -12.19 -6.94
CA ILE A 169 15.86 -12.54 -8.16
C ILE A 169 17.34 -12.71 -7.82
N LEU A 170 17.92 -11.80 -7.03
CA LEU A 170 19.32 -11.87 -6.60
C LEU A 170 19.57 -13.09 -5.71
N GLU A 171 18.68 -13.39 -4.76
CA GLU A 171 18.78 -14.57 -3.90
C GLU A 171 18.69 -15.86 -4.70
N ASN A 172 17.75 -15.96 -5.66
CA ASN A 172 17.69 -17.11 -6.55
C ASN A 172 18.98 -17.24 -7.38
N LYS A 173 19.50 -16.12 -7.93
CA LYS A 173 20.76 -16.14 -8.70
C LYS A 173 21.94 -16.59 -7.84
N ALA A 174 22.05 -16.11 -6.60
CA ALA A 174 23.09 -16.53 -5.66
C ALA A 174 22.98 -18.02 -5.33
N GLN A 175 21.77 -18.52 -5.05
CA GLN A 175 21.53 -19.94 -4.81
C GLN A 175 21.87 -20.81 -6.03
N HIS A 176 21.61 -20.32 -7.25
CA HIS A 176 22.04 -21.01 -8.46
C HIS A 176 23.57 -21.02 -8.59
N MET A 177 24.23 -19.90 -8.30
CA MET A 177 25.68 -19.80 -8.31
C MET A 177 26.33 -20.76 -7.31
N ASP A 178 25.83 -20.83 -6.08
CA ASP A 178 26.35 -21.75 -5.04
C ASP A 178 26.24 -23.22 -5.47
N LYS A 179 25.16 -23.60 -6.17
CA LYS A 179 25.01 -24.95 -6.71
C LYS A 179 26.00 -25.24 -7.85
N VAL A 180 26.27 -24.24 -8.70
CA VAL A 180 27.30 -24.35 -9.74
C VAL A 180 28.67 -24.50 -9.08
N LYS A 181 29.05 -23.64 -8.13
CA LYS A 181 30.31 -23.76 -7.38
C LYS A 181 30.47 -25.11 -6.69
N ALA A 182 29.39 -25.64 -6.08
CA ALA A 182 29.41 -26.97 -5.48
C ALA A 182 29.63 -28.09 -6.50
N LEU A 183 29.11 -27.96 -7.73
CA LEU A 183 29.39 -28.87 -8.83
C LEU A 183 30.86 -28.78 -9.27
N PHE A 184 31.39 -27.56 -9.40
CA PHE A 184 32.80 -27.33 -9.77
C PHE A 184 33.75 -27.91 -8.71
N SER A 185 33.46 -27.75 -7.42
CA SER A 185 34.22 -28.37 -6.33
C SER A 185 34.19 -29.91 -6.39
N LYS A 186 33.03 -30.52 -6.70
CA LYS A 186 32.91 -31.99 -6.85
C LYS A 186 33.63 -32.55 -8.07
N LEU A 187 33.83 -31.74 -9.10
CA LEU A 187 34.53 -32.14 -10.32
C LEU A 187 36.05 -32.22 -10.16
N GLY A 188 36.59 -31.76 -9.02
CA GLY A 188 38.04 -31.75 -8.78
C GLY A 188 38.68 -30.40 -9.12
N ALA A 189 38.03 -29.29 -8.74
CA ALA A 189 38.68 -27.98 -8.68
C ALA A 189 39.50 -27.85 -7.38
N ASP A 190 40.29 -28.85 -7.03
CA ASP A 190 40.95 -29.01 -5.75
C ASP A 190 42.36 -28.42 -5.75
N ASP A 191 42.47 -27.11 -6.05
CA ASP A 191 43.49 -26.17 -5.49
C ASP A 191 43.73 -24.94 -6.40
N THR A 192 43.36 -25.00 -7.68
CA THR A 192 43.56 -23.88 -8.63
C THR A 192 42.32 -23.01 -8.84
N GLY A 193 41.15 -23.47 -8.41
CA GLY A 193 39.86 -22.80 -8.66
C GLY A 193 39.48 -22.72 -10.15
N LEU A 194 40.14 -23.51 -10.99
CA LEU A 194 40.00 -23.49 -12.45
C LEU A 194 39.55 -24.85 -12.96
N ILE A 195 38.50 -24.88 -13.79
CA ILE A 195 38.12 -26.07 -14.56
C ILE A 195 38.50 -25.85 -16.03
N THR A 196 39.32 -26.75 -16.55
CA THR A 196 39.65 -26.83 -17.98
C THR A 196 38.64 -27.69 -18.73
N PHE A 197 38.49 -27.45 -20.03
CA PHE A 197 37.57 -28.22 -20.87
C PHE A 197 37.81 -29.73 -20.79
N ASP A 198 39.06 -30.17 -20.83
CA ASP A 198 39.41 -31.60 -20.77
C ASP A 198 38.94 -32.28 -19.46
N MET A 199 38.98 -31.56 -18.33
CA MET A 199 38.50 -32.07 -17.04
C MET A 199 36.98 -32.13 -17.00
N LEU A 200 36.32 -31.15 -17.62
CA LEU A 200 34.86 -31.17 -17.76
C LEU A 200 34.45 -32.35 -18.64
N GLU A 201 35.06 -32.54 -19.81
CA GLU A 201 34.78 -33.60 -20.78
C GLU A 201 34.97 -35.01 -20.16
N GLU A 202 36.08 -35.23 -19.44
CA GLU A 202 36.34 -36.51 -18.76
C GLU A 202 35.27 -36.86 -17.71
N LYS A 203 34.72 -35.85 -17.03
CA LYS A 203 33.74 -36.02 -15.96
C LYS A 203 32.30 -35.88 -16.46
N PHE A 204 32.07 -35.29 -17.62
CA PHE A 204 30.73 -34.97 -18.14
C PHE A 204 29.88 -36.23 -18.37
N ASP A 205 30.52 -37.29 -18.88
CA ASP A 205 29.89 -38.59 -19.13
C ASP A 205 29.66 -39.43 -17.86
N THR A 206 30.06 -38.91 -16.69
CA THR A 206 29.83 -39.62 -15.43
C THR A 206 28.35 -39.50 -15.04
N PRO A 207 27.68 -40.61 -14.64
CA PRO A 207 26.27 -40.59 -14.24
C PRO A 207 25.95 -39.56 -13.15
N ALA A 208 26.89 -39.33 -12.23
CA ALA A 208 26.75 -38.38 -11.13
C ALA A 208 26.69 -36.91 -11.59
N VAL A 209 27.33 -36.56 -12.71
CA VAL A 209 27.34 -35.21 -13.26
C VAL A 209 26.06 -34.98 -14.05
N SER A 210 25.68 -35.93 -14.92
CA SER A 210 24.42 -35.91 -15.68
C SER A 210 23.18 -35.79 -14.77
N GLU A 211 23.11 -36.57 -13.69
CA GLU A 211 21.99 -36.52 -12.73
C GLU A 211 21.94 -35.16 -11.99
N TYR A 212 23.09 -34.54 -11.75
CA TYR A 212 23.16 -33.23 -11.11
C TYR A 212 22.75 -32.09 -12.07
N PHE A 213 23.10 -32.17 -13.35
CA PHE A 213 22.63 -31.26 -14.39
C PHE A 213 21.11 -31.32 -14.57
N GLU A 214 20.53 -32.54 -14.60
CA GLU A 214 19.08 -32.72 -14.58
C GLU A 214 18.44 -32.11 -13.33
N SER A 215 19.08 -32.23 -12.15
CA SER A 215 18.59 -31.61 -10.91
C SER A 215 18.59 -30.07 -10.95
N LEU A 216 19.44 -29.47 -11.80
CA LEU A 216 19.49 -28.04 -12.07
C LEU A 216 18.50 -27.60 -13.17
N GLY A 217 17.79 -28.54 -13.78
CA GLY A 217 16.87 -28.29 -14.90
C GLY A 217 17.57 -27.95 -16.21
N LEU A 218 18.86 -28.31 -16.33
CA LEU A 218 19.67 -28.08 -17.51
C LEU A 218 19.75 -29.39 -18.30
N ASP A 219 19.07 -29.42 -19.46
CA ASP A 219 19.19 -30.52 -20.43
C ASP A 219 20.42 -30.25 -21.30
N VAL A 220 21.57 -30.69 -20.83
CA VAL A 220 22.85 -30.45 -21.50
C VAL A 220 23.29 -31.74 -22.17
N SER A 221 22.97 -31.89 -23.44
CA SER A 221 23.41 -33.01 -24.27
C SER A 221 24.84 -32.86 -24.81
N ASP A 222 25.47 -31.69 -24.60
CA ASP A 222 26.81 -31.39 -25.10
C ASP A 222 27.62 -30.54 -24.09
N ALA A 223 28.68 -31.14 -23.54
CA ALA A 223 29.64 -30.53 -22.62
C ALA A 223 30.27 -29.26 -23.21
N TRP A 224 30.56 -29.27 -24.51
CA TRP A 224 31.20 -28.17 -25.22
C TRP A 224 30.31 -26.94 -25.30
N SER A 225 29.03 -27.16 -25.63
CA SER A 225 28.03 -26.09 -25.67
C SER A 225 27.81 -25.43 -24.31
N PHE A 226 27.84 -26.20 -23.23
CA PHE A 226 27.73 -25.66 -21.86
C PHE A 226 29.01 -24.93 -21.41
N PHE A 227 30.18 -25.50 -21.68
CA PHE A 227 31.45 -24.87 -21.36
C PHE A 227 31.57 -23.51 -22.07
N LYS A 228 31.18 -23.43 -23.35
CA LYS A 228 31.19 -22.20 -24.13
C LYS A 228 30.16 -21.16 -23.66
N LEU A 229 29.06 -21.59 -23.03
CA LEU A 229 28.09 -20.69 -22.40
C LEU A 229 28.65 -20.05 -21.12
N LEU A 230 29.54 -20.74 -20.42
CA LEU A 230 30.19 -20.23 -19.20
C LEU A 230 31.48 -19.47 -19.49
N ASP A 231 32.21 -19.82 -20.56
CA ASP A 231 33.43 -19.16 -21.00
C ASP A 231 33.10 -17.88 -21.78
N MET A 232 32.70 -16.84 -21.05
CA MET A 232 32.40 -15.51 -21.62
C MET A 232 33.65 -14.79 -22.15
N ASP A 233 34.84 -15.22 -21.73
CA ASP A 233 36.10 -14.54 -21.98
C ASP A 233 36.92 -15.21 -23.10
N GLY A 234 36.48 -16.39 -23.56
CA GLY A 234 37.13 -17.19 -24.60
C GLY A 234 38.47 -17.78 -24.18
N GLY A 235 38.71 -17.88 -22.86
CA GLY A 235 39.98 -18.27 -22.26
C GLY A 235 40.19 -19.78 -22.18
N MET A 236 39.20 -20.59 -22.58
CA MET A 236 39.15 -22.04 -22.38
C MET A 236 39.36 -22.47 -20.92
N ARG A 237 39.04 -21.59 -19.97
CA ARG A 237 39.22 -21.77 -18.53
C ARG A 237 38.09 -21.09 -17.78
N LEU A 238 37.47 -21.79 -16.85
CA LEU A 238 36.39 -21.27 -16.01
C LEU A 238 36.93 -21.01 -14.61
N SER A 239 36.83 -19.77 -14.12
CA SER A 239 37.18 -19.39 -12.74
C SER A 239 35.93 -19.11 -11.91
N ASP A 240 36.05 -19.34 -10.61
CA ASP A 240 35.00 -19.19 -9.59
C ASP A 240 34.47 -17.75 -9.38
#